data_AF-A0A1Y3BAK6-F1
#
_entry.id   AF-A0A1Y3BAK6-F1
#
_cell.length_a   1.000
_cell.length_b   1.000
_cell.length_c   1.000
_cell.angle_alpha   90.00
_cell.angle_beta   90.00
_cell.angle_gamma   90.00
#
_symmetry.space_group_name_H-M   'P 1'
#
loop_
_entity.id
_entity.type
_entity.pdbx_description
1 polymer ?
#
loop_
_entity_poly.entity_id
_entity_poly.type
_entity_poly.pdbx_seq_one_letter_code
_entity_poly.pdbx_strand_id
1 'polypeptide(L)'
;MENIQMENNNGMKCKGKKFPIQFKQRESLLTHLFDNDSNLRMIHDLIFLIIIVFLLYKIENFIKEPAKFWQYYDVLIWNLGDFLQVLQIWLIMNISVLCLHYPLVLFNNFIQYRWLMKNDEKNLDILYEMYENGQYYGRLWKIILYTLYSAISIFGILFYCTYSILVYDLKLTGSFSLLLEMTRLLMKSHSFFMEKKDLYIEKESFETVMMNKKSGNIFRSFWSLPSSASFQKFIYFLFAPTLLYRDSYPRTKTIRWKRVLNFVAQFFIFFSLGSYILVQQFVPELKKSCTE
;
A
#
# COMPACT_ATOMS: atom_id res chain seq x y z
N MET A 1 -44.24 -14.49 12.83
CA MET A 1 -44.20 -13.01 12.84
C MET A 1 -42.74 -12.61 12.68
N GLU A 2 -42.26 -12.79 11.45
CA GLU A 2 -41.95 -11.71 10.48
C GLU A 2 -40.47 -11.33 10.55
N ASN A 3 -39.70 -12.10 9.78
CA ASN A 3 -38.35 -11.77 9.33
C ASN A 3 -38.44 -10.56 8.40
N ILE A 4 -38.03 -9.39 8.87
CA ILE A 4 -37.83 -8.23 8.00
C ILE A 4 -36.39 -8.28 7.48
N GLN A 5 -36.25 -8.90 6.31
CA GLN A 5 -35.14 -8.67 5.40
C GLN A 5 -35.18 -7.21 4.95
N MET A 6 -34.26 -6.38 5.46
CA MET A 6 -33.99 -5.07 4.87
C MET A 6 -33.08 -5.27 3.66
N GLU A 7 -33.71 -5.55 2.52
CA GLU A 7 -33.16 -5.31 1.19
C GLU A 7 -32.86 -3.81 1.03
N ASN A 8 -31.63 -3.40 1.32
CA ASN A 8 -31.08 -2.18 0.71
C ASN A 8 -30.46 -2.56 -0.65
N ASN A 9 -31.35 -2.83 -1.61
CA ASN A 9 -31.07 -2.73 -3.03
C ASN A 9 -30.86 -1.25 -3.35
N ASN A 10 -29.61 -0.86 -3.57
CA ASN A 10 -29.17 0.23 -4.47
C ASN A 10 -27.65 0.20 -4.61
N GLY A 11 -27.13 -0.95 -5.04
CA GLY A 11 -25.83 -1.00 -5.68
C GLY A 11 -26.06 -0.92 -7.18
N MET A 12 -25.83 0.24 -7.79
CA MET A 12 -25.61 0.33 -9.24
C MET A 12 -24.56 -0.73 -9.59
N LYS A 13 -25.02 -1.83 -10.19
CA LYS A 13 -24.15 -2.83 -10.79
C LYS A 13 -23.59 -2.19 -12.06
N CYS A 14 -22.50 -1.43 -11.92
CA CYS A 14 -21.65 -1.09 -13.05
C CYS A 14 -21.25 -2.42 -13.70
N LYS A 15 -21.77 -2.69 -14.90
CA LYS A 15 -21.38 -3.88 -15.68
C LYS A 15 -20.04 -3.57 -16.35
N GLY A 16 -19.03 -3.24 -15.56
CA GLY A 16 -17.64 -3.14 -15.97
C GLY A 16 -16.95 -4.50 -15.87
N LYS A 17 -15.96 -4.75 -16.73
CA LYS A 17 -15.05 -5.91 -16.77
C LYS A 17 -15.05 -6.74 -15.48
N LYS A 18 -15.34 -8.04 -15.58
CA LYS A 18 -15.07 -9.00 -14.51
C LYS A 18 -13.56 -9.02 -14.27
N PHE A 19 -13.10 -8.22 -13.32
CA PHE A 19 -11.71 -8.31 -12.87
C PHE A 19 -11.47 -9.73 -12.34
N PRO A 20 -10.32 -10.34 -12.65
CA PRO A 20 -10.02 -11.71 -12.22
C PRO A 20 -9.96 -11.81 -10.68
N ILE A 21 -9.59 -10.72 -10.00
CA ILE A 21 -9.47 -10.66 -8.55
C ILE A 21 -10.54 -9.71 -7.99
N GLN A 22 -11.47 -10.31 -7.24
CA GLN A 22 -12.53 -9.61 -6.51
C GLN A 22 -12.24 -9.63 -5.01
N PHE A 23 -12.23 -8.44 -4.40
CA PHE A 23 -12.05 -8.32 -2.96
C PHE A 23 -13.35 -8.67 -2.24
N LYS A 24 -13.29 -9.68 -1.37
CA LYS A 24 -14.39 -10.06 -0.49
C LYS A 24 -14.00 -9.80 0.96
N GLN A 25 -14.95 -9.35 1.76
CA GLN A 25 -14.75 -9.25 3.19
C GLN A 25 -14.62 -10.66 3.78
N ARG A 26 -13.45 -10.99 4.31
CA ARG A 26 -13.17 -12.24 5.02
C ARG A 26 -12.18 -11.98 6.15
N GLU A 27 -12.25 -12.78 7.21
CA GLU A 27 -11.23 -12.75 8.25
C GLU A 27 -9.96 -13.48 7.78
N SER A 28 -8.84 -13.26 8.49
CA SER A 28 -7.61 -13.99 8.18
C SER A 28 -7.80 -15.46 8.50
N LEU A 29 -7.18 -16.34 7.70
CA LEU A 29 -7.31 -17.79 7.89
C LEU A 29 -6.86 -18.20 9.30
N LEU A 30 -5.73 -17.65 9.76
CA LEU A 30 -5.18 -17.98 11.08
C LEU A 30 -6.12 -17.55 12.22
N THR A 31 -6.74 -16.37 12.11
CA THR A 31 -7.73 -15.92 13.11
C THR A 31 -8.93 -16.85 13.15
N HIS A 32 -9.46 -17.23 11.97
CA HIS A 32 -10.57 -18.17 11.89
C HIS A 32 -10.21 -19.56 12.45
N LEU A 33 -9.00 -20.04 12.21
CA LEU A 33 -8.51 -21.32 12.73
C LEU A 33 -8.32 -21.29 14.26
N PHE A 34 -7.75 -20.22 14.83
CA PHE A 34 -7.64 -20.08 16.28
C PHE A 34 -9.00 -19.93 16.98
N ASP A 35 -9.99 -19.37 16.28
CA ASP A 35 -11.33 -19.24 16.81
C ASP A 35 -12.10 -20.57 16.78
N ASN A 36 -11.92 -21.40 15.75
CA ASN A 36 -12.70 -22.64 15.58
C ASN A 36 -12.03 -23.90 16.14
N ASP A 37 -10.70 -24.03 16.00
CA ASP A 37 -9.98 -25.24 16.38
C ASP A 37 -9.38 -25.09 17.79
N SER A 38 -9.92 -25.86 18.74
CA SER A 38 -9.45 -25.86 20.14
C SER A 38 -7.96 -26.22 20.26
N ASN A 39 -7.49 -27.19 19.47
CA ASN A 39 -6.09 -27.62 19.48
C ASN A 39 -5.13 -26.48 19.09
N LEU A 40 -5.45 -25.72 18.03
CA LEU A 40 -4.62 -24.61 17.59
C LEU A 40 -4.64 -23.46 18.58
N ARG A 41 -5.79 -23.20 19.21
CA ARG A 41 -5.90 -22.21 20.29
C ARG A 41 -5.02 -22.60 21.47
N MET A 42 -5.04 -23.86 21.90
CA MET A 42 -4.17 -24.33 22.99
C MET A 42 -2.69 -24.17 22.64
N ILE A 43 -2.28 -24.46 21.40
CA ILE A 43 -0.90 -24.26 20.95
C ILE A 43 -0.52 -22.78 21.01
N HIS A 44 -1.38 -21.88 20.52
CA HIS A 44 -1.17 -20.44 20.59
C HIS A 44 -0.98 -19.98 22.05
N ASP A 45 -1.88 -20.39 22.95
CA ASP A 45 -1.85 -19.98 24.35
C ASP A 45 -0.64 -20.57 25.09
N LEU A 46 -0.22 -21.78 24.73
CA LEU A 46 0.99 -22.41 25.25
C LEU A 46 2.26 -21.68 24.80
N ILE A 47 2.38 -21.32 23.52
CA ILE A 47 3.51 -20.53 23.01
C ILE A 47 3.55 -19.17 23.70
N PHE A 48 2.40 -18.52 23.86
CA PHE A 48 2.30 -17.25 24.54
C PHE A 48 2.73 -17.34 26.02
N LEU A 49 2.35 -18.41 26.72
CA LEU A 49 2.76 -18.66 28.10
C LEU A 49 4.28 -18.88 28.20
N ILE A 50 4.87 -19.67 27.29
CA ILE A 50 6.33 -19.87 27.24
C ILE A 50 7.05 -18.54 27.04
N ILE A 51 6.55 -17.69 26.15
CA ILE A 51 7.11 -16.35 25.91
C ILE A 51 7.03 -15.49 27.18
N ILE A 52 5.90 -15.50 27.89
CA ILE A 52 5.74 -14.75 29.15
C ILE A 52 6.72 -15.25 30.22
N VAL A 53 6.81 -16.58 30.43
CA VAL A 53 7.74 -17.16 31.41
C VAL A 53 9.18 -16.79 31.06
N PHE A 54 9.55 -16.86 29.78
CA PHE A 54 10.87 -16.42 29.31
C PHE A 54 11.12 -14.93 29.61
N LEU A 55 10.15 -14.06 29.33
CA LEU A 55 10.25 -12.63 29.63
C LEU A 55 10.40 -12.37 31.13
N LEU A 56 9.62 -13.04 31.97
CA LEU A 56 9.71 -12.91 33.44
C LEU A 56 11.08 -13.32 33.96
N TYR A 57 11.61 -14.45 33.49
CA TYR A 57 12.97 -14.90 33.82
C TYR A 57 14.04 -13.86 33.41
N LYS A 58 13.88 -13.24 32.22
CA LYS A 58 14.81 -12.20 31.77
C LYS A 58 14.67 -10.92 32.59
N ILE A 59 13.46 -10.51 32.97
CA ILE A 59 13.23 -9.37 33.86
C ILE A 59 13.94 -9.60 35.20
N GLU A 60 13.82 -10.80 35.78
CA GLU A 60 14.53 -11.15 37.02
C GLU A 60 16.05 -11.00 36.86
N ASN A 61 16.61 -11.52 35.76
CA ASN A 61 18.04 -11.38 35.48
C ASN A 61 18.47 -9.92 35.26
N PHE A 62 17.64 -9.10 34.63
CA PHE A 62 17.92 -7.67 34.44
C PHE A 62 17.82 -6.86 35.74
N ILE A 63 16.95 -7.26 36.67
CA ILE A 63 16.89 -6.65 38.01
C ILE A 63 18.16 -6.99 38.79
N LYS A 64 18.65 -8.22 38.70
CA LYS A 64 19.91 -8.63 39.37
C LYS A 64 21.14 -7.96 38.77
N GLU A 65 21.18 -7.81 37.45
CA GLU A 65 22.32 -7.24 36.73
C GLU A 65 21.87 -6.15 35.73
N PRO A 66 21.61 -4.91 36.19
CA PRO A 66 21.09 -3.84 35.33
C PRO A 66 22.07 -3.42 34.24
N ALA A 67 23.37 -3.61 34.45
CA ALA A 67 24.39 -3.29 33.44
C ALA A 67 24.22 -4.11 32.15
N LYS A 68 23.83 -5.39 32.25
CA LYS A 68 23.58 -6.24 31.08
C LYS A 68 22.40 -5.72 30.26
N PHE A 69 21.35 -5.23 30.91
CA PHE A 69 20.19 -4.65 30.23
C PHE A 69 20.59 -3.48 29.31
N TRP A 70 21.34 -2.52 29.86
CA TRP A 70 21.78 -1.35 29.08
C TRP A 70 22.66 -1.74 27.89
N GLN A 71 23.58 -2.70 28.06
CA GLN A 71 24.40 -3.20 26.95
C GLN A 71 23.56 -3.75 25.78
N TYR A 72 22.45 -4.43 26.04
CA TYR A 72 21.55 -4.92 24.98
C TYR A 72 20.76 -3.77 24.33
N TYR A 73 20.24 -2.86 25.13
CA TYR A 73 19.47 -1.72 24.64
C TYR A 73 20.33 -0.70 23.89
N ASP A 74 21.61 -0.55 24.23
CA ASP A 74 22.53 0.34 23.53
C ASP A 74 22.73 -0.09 22.07
N VAL A 75 22.79 -1.40 21.81
CA VAL A 75 22.86 -1.93 20.43
C VAL A 75 21.58 -1.61 19.66
N LEU A 76 20.42 -1.70 20.30
CA LEU A 76 19.14 -1.31 19.69
C LEU A 76 19.05 0.19 19.41
N ILE A 77 19.42 1.02 20.39
CA ILE A 77 19.43 2.48 20.27
C ILE A 77 20.43 2.91 19.19
N TRP A 78 21.60 2.27 19.15
CA TRP A 78 22.58 2.52 18.11
C TRP A 78 21.98 2.23 16.73
N ASN A 79 21.36 1.07 16.52
CA ASN A 79 20.69 0.70 15.26
C ASN A 79 19.54 1.64 14.89
N LEU A 80 18.84 2.20 15.87
CA LEU A 80 17.75 3.16 15.67
C LEU A 80 18.20 4.63 15.59
N GLY A 81 19.50 4.92 15.77
CA GLY A 81 20.02 6.29 15.79
C GLY A 81 19.72 7.09 14.52
N ASP A 82 19.53 6.42 13.38
CA ASP A 82 19.29 7.07 12.08
C ASP A 82 17.79 7.13 11.73
N PHE A 83 16.91 6.84 12.70
CA PHE A 83 15.47 6.77 12.50
C PHE A 83 14.89 8.05 11.88
N LEU A 84 15.38 9.22 12.31
CA LEU A 84 14.88 10.49 11.78
C LEU A 84 15.25 10.68 10.30
N GLN A 85 16.46 10.27 9.90
CA GLN A 85 16.91 10.33 8.50
C GLN A 85 16.11 9.34 7.64
N VAL A 86 15.91 8.13 8.14
CA VAL A 86 15.05 7.10 7.50
C VAL A 86 13.63 7.64 7.30
N LEU A 87 13.05 8.29 8.30
CA LEU A 87 11.71 8.86 8.22
C LEU A 87 11.64 10.01 7.20
N GLN A 88 12.66 10.86 7.12
CA GLN A 88 12.76 11.93 6.11
C GLN A 88 12.81 11.36 4.69
N ILE A 89 13.70 10.39 4.43
CA ILE A 89 13.81 9.73 3.11
C ILE A 89 12.49 9.04 2.75
N TRP A 90 11.88 8.34 3.70
CA TRP A 90 10.59 7.69 3.52
C TRP A 90 9.49 8.69 3.15
N LEU A 91 9.40 9.83 3.84
CA LEU A 91 8.43 10.87 3.51
C LEU A 91 8.66 11.42 2.09
N ILE A 92 9.91 11.70 1.73
CA ILE A 92 10.26 12.21 0.40
C ILE A 92 9.87 11.20 -0.69
N MET A 93 10.13 9.91 -0.49
CA MET A 93 9.71 8.85 -1.43
C MET A 93 8.20 8.75 -1.58
N ASN A 94 7.44 8.86 -0.48
CA ASN A 94 5.97 8.85 -0.57
C ASN A 94 5.44 10.11 -1.27
N ILE A 95 6.03 11.27 -0.99
CA ILE A 95 5.68 12.54 -1.65
C ILE A 95 6.03 12.48 -3.15
N SER A 96 7.16 11.88 -3.54
CA SER A 96 7.55 11.76 -4.96
C SER A 96 6.54 10.91 -5.74
N VAL A 97 6.04 9.82 -5.17
CA VAL A 97 4.96 9.02 -5.77
C VAL A 97 3.69 9.84 -5.91
N LEU A 98 3.29 10.59 -4.88
CA LEU A 98 2.11 11.46 -4.91
C LEU A 98 2.24 12.61 -5.91
N CYS A 99 3.42 13.21 -6.03
CA CYS A 99 3.64 14.40 -6.85
C CYS A 99 3.96 14.07 -8.32
N LEU A 100 4.53 12.90 -8.61
CA LEU A 100 4.94 12.55 -9.97
C LEU A 100 3.99 11.55 -10.63
N HIS A 101 3.63 10.46 -9.96
CA HIS A 101 2.85 9.39 -10.60
C HIS A 101 1.37 9.73 -10.70
N TYR A 102 0.80 10.35 -9.66
CA TYR A 102 -0.62 10.70 -9.67
C TYR A 102 -0.95 11.77 -10.74
N PRO A 103 -0.20 12.89 -10.87
CA PRO A 103 -0.43 13.85 -11.94
C PRO A 103 -0.17 13.29 -13.34
N LEU A 104 0.79 12.37 -13.51
CA LEU A 104 1.03 11.71 -14.80
C LEU A 104 -0.20 10.94 -15.28
N VAL A 105 -0.82 10.16 -14.39
CA VAL A 105 -2.06 9.43 -14.68
C VAL A 105 -3.20 10.40 -14.98
N LEU A 106 -3.37 11.45 -14.16
CA LEU A 106 -4.38 12.47 -14.41
C LEU A 106 -4.18 13.19 -15.75
N PHE A 107 -2.94 13.54 -16.09
CA PHE A 107 -2.60 14.20 -17.34
C PHE A 107 -2.92 13.32 -18.54
N ASN A 108 -2.56 12.04 -18.47
CA ASN A 108 -2.92 11.06 -19.50
C ASN A 108 -4.45 10.93 -19.63
N ASN A 109 -5.18 10.83 -18.52
CA ASN A 109 -6.64 10.79 -18.51
C ASN A 109 -7.25 12.09 -19.09
N PHE A 110 -6.64 13.23 -18.81
CA PHE A 110 -7.09 14.51 -19.34
C PHE A 110 -6.90 14.62 -20.86
N ILE A 111 -5.79 14.12 -21.40
CA ILE A 111 -5.58 14.10 -22.85
C ILE A 111 -6.57 13.12 -23.51
N GLN A 112 -6.84 11.95 -22.91
CA GLN A 112 -7.87 11.03 -23.41
C GLN A 112 -9.24 11.70 -23.46
N TYR A 113 -9.61 12.39 -22.38
CA TYR A 113 -10.84 13.17 -22.31
C TYR A 113 -10.88 14.25 -23.40
N ARG A 114 -9.79 15.01 -23.60
CA ARG A 114 -9.73 16.04 -24.63
C ARG A 114 -9.86 15.47 -26.05
N TRP A 115 -9.29 14.30 -26.31
CA TRP A 115 -9.44 13.60 -27.58
C TRP A 115 -10.90 13.21 -27.83
N LEU A 116 -11.57 12.65 -26.83
CA LEU A 116 -13.00 12.33 -26.89
C LEU A 116 -13.84 13.58 -27.23
N MET A 117 -13.57 14.68 -26.54
CA MET A 117 -14.30 15.94 -26.71
C MET A 117 -14.08 16.61 -28.07
N LYS A 118 -12.92 16.34 -28.71
CA LYS A 118 -12.59 16.86 -30.06
C LYS A 118 -13.33 16.10 -31.16
N ASN A 119 -13.67 14.83 -30.95
CA ASN A 119 -14.29 13.96 -31.95
C ASN A 119 -15.82 13.83 -31.78
N ASP A 120 -16.46 14.81 -31.12
CA ASP A 120 -17.88 14.83 -30.76
C ASP A 120 -18.85 14.86 -31.96
N GLU A 121 -18.40 15.30 -33.13
CA GLU A 121 -19.23 15.32 -34.34
C GLU A 121 -19.57 13.92 -34.88
N LYS A 122 -18.90 12.86 -34.39
CA LYS A 122 -19.17 11.47 -34.79
C LYS A 122 -20.33 10.88 -34.00
N ASN A 123 -21.06 9.94 -34.62
CA ASN A 123 -22.08 9.15 -33.93
C ASN A 123 -21.52 8.57 -32.62
N LEU A 124 -22.26 8.75 -31.53
CA LEU A 124 -21.84 8.38 -30.18
C LEU A 124 -21.45 6.90 -30.06
N ASP A 125 -22.19 6.00 -30.73
CA ASP A 125 -21.90 4.56 -30.75
C ASP A 125 -20.55 4.25 -31.42
N ILE A 126 -20.25 4.90 -32.54
CA ILE A 126 -18.98 4.74 -33.26
C ILE A 126 -17.82 5.30 -32.44
N LEU A 127 -18.04 6.43 -31.74
CA LEU A 127 -17.04 7.03 -30.88
C LEU A 127 -16.73 6.16 -29.65
N TYR A 128 -17.76 5.56 -29.06
CA TYR A 128 -17.62 4.59 -27.97
C TYR A 128 -16.87 3.33 -28.42
N GLU A 129 -17.18 2.80 -29.61
CA GLU A 129 -16.47 1.65 -30.20
C GLU A 129 -14.99 1.97 -30.49
N MET A 130 -14.68 3.15 -31.03
CA MET A 130 -13.29 3.60 -31.24
C MET A 130 -12.52 3.75 -29.91
N TYR A 131 -13.21 4.18 -28.86
CA TYR A 131 -12.65 4.31 -27.52
C TYR A 131 -12.39 2.94 -26.88
N GLU A 132 -13.35 2.02 -26.93
CA GLU A 132 -13.23 0.65 -26.41
C GLU A 132 -12.13 -0.13 -27.14
N ASN A 133 -12.02 0.05 -28.46
CA ASN A 133 -10.98 -0.56 -29.28
C ASN A 133 -9.58 0.04 -29.07
N GLY A 134 -9.42 0.98 -28.14
CA GLY A 134 -8.09 1.47 -27.77
C GLY A 134 -7.48 2.44 -28.77
N GLN A 135 -8.25 2.92 -29.75
CA GLN A 135 -7.76 3.71 -30.90
C GLN A 135 -7.60 5.20 -30.61
N TYR A 136 -7.87 5.63 -29.37
CA TYR A 136 -7.73 7.01 -28.90
C TYR A 136 -6.29 7.54 -28.95
N TYR A 137 -5.29 6.65 -28.99
CA TYR A 137 -3.88 7.00 -29.22
C TYR A 137 -3.22 6.10 -30.26
N GLY A 138 -2.40 6.69 -31.12
CA GLY A 138 -1.39 5.95 -31.87
C GLY A 138 -0.49 5.15 -30.92
N ARG A 139 -0.07 3.95 -31.35
CA ARG A 139 0.78 3.03 -30.59
C ARG A 139 2.00 3.70 -29.94
N LEU A 140 2.55 4.75 -30.58
CA LEU A 140 3.68 5.54 -30.11
C LEU A 140 3.42 6.27 -28.79
N TRP A 141 2.26 6.90 -28.60
CA TRP A 141 1.98 7.65 -27.36
C TRP A 141 1.90 6.73 -26.14
N LYS A 142 1.32 5.52 -26.30
CA LYS A 142 1.27 4.53 -25.22
C LYS A 142 2.67 4.09 -24.80
N ILE A 143 3.58 3.92 -25.78
CA ILE A 143 4.99 3.60 -25.51
C ILE A 143 5.65 4.75 -24.76
N ILE A 144 5.50 5.99 -25.25
CA ILE A 144 6.08 7.19 -24.61
C ILE A 144 5.62 7.33 -23.15
N LEU A 145 4.32 7.17 -22.89
CA LEU A 145 3.76 7.25 -21.54
C LEU A 145 4.36 6.18 -20.63
N TYR A 146 4.46 4.93 -21.11
CA TYR A 146 5.03 3.84 -20.34
C TYR A 146 6.53 4.05 -20.07
N THR A 147 7.29 4.50 -21.06
CA THR A 147 8.71 4.81 -20.89
C THR A 147 8.91 5.94 -19.88
N LEU A 148 8.11 7.00 -19.96
CA LEU A 148 8.15 8.12 -19.01
C LEU A 148 7.84 7.64 -17.59
N TYR A 149 6.76 6.87 -17.42
CA TYR A 149 6.39 6.26 -16.14
C TYR A 149 7.52 5.40 -15.56
N SER A 150 8.12 4.52 -16.38
CA SER A 150 9.21 3.65 -15.93
C SER A 150 10.46 4.43 -15.54
N ALA A 151 10.81 5.48 -16.30
CA ALA A 151 11.94 6.34 -15.98
C ALA A 151 11.73 7.06 -14.65
N ILE A 152 10.54 7.64 -14.42
CA ILE A 152 10.21 8.30 -13.15
C ILE A 152 10.26 7.31 -11.98
N SER A 153 9.77 6.08 -12.16
CA SER A 153 9.82 5.04 -11.13
C SER A 153 11.26 4.64 -10.78
N ILE A 154 12.11 4.46 -11.80
CA ILE A 154 13.52 4.07 -11.61
C ILE A 154 14.33 5.21 -10.98
N PHE A 155 14.26 6.43 -11.52
CA PHE A 155 15.04 7.54 -11.00
C PHE A 155 14.51 8.09 -9.67
N GLY A 156 13.18 8.25 -9.56
CA GLY A 156 12.55 8.91 -8.40
C GLY A 156 12.40 8.03 -7.17
N ILE A 157 12.34 6.70 -7.33
CA ILE A 157 12.14 5.76 -6.21
C ILE A 157 13.37 4.88 -6.02
N LEU A 158 13.76 4.09 -7.04
CA LEU A 158 14.88 3.14 -6.92
C LEU A 158 16.20 3.87 -6.66
N PHE A 159 16.63 4.70 -7.62
CA PHE A 159 17.93 5.35 -7.56
C PHE A 159 18.05 6.30 -6.37
N TYR A 160 17.00 7.09 -6.11
CA TYR A 160 16.95 7.99 -4.96
C TYR A 160 17.11 7.24 -3.63
N CYS A 161 16.39 6.13 -3.43
CA CYS A 161 16.48 5.35 -2.20
C CYS A 161 17.88 4.75 -2.02
N THR A 162 18.43 4.10 -3.05
CA THR A 162 19.76 3.48 -2.97
C THR A 162 20.87 4.51 -2.80
N TYR A 163 20.75 5.66 -3.47
CA TYR A 163 21.71 6.76 -3.33
C TYR A 163 21.68 7.32 -1.91
N SER A 164 20.49 7.55 -1.35
CA SER A 164 20.35 8.07 0.02
C SER A 164 20.94 7.11 1.05
N ILE A 165 20.74 5.80 0.89
CA ILE A 165 21.34 4.78 1.78
C ILE A 165 22.87 4.86 1.78
N LEU A 166 23.48 5.01 0.60
CA LEU A 166 24.95 5.07 0.46
C LEU A 166 25.55 6.39 0.96
N VAL A 167 24.87 7.52 0.76
CA VAL A 167 25.39 8.84 1.16
C VAL A 167 25.26 9.07 2.65
N TYR A 168 24.14 8.68 3.24
CA TYR A 168 23.90 8.85 4.68
C TYR A 168 24.50 7.73 5.53
N ASP A 169 25.09 6.71 4.89
CA ASP A 169 25.67 5.52 5.53
C ASP A 169 24.72 4.92 6.59
N LEU A 170 23.49 4.66 6.15
CA LEU A 170 22.42 4.23 7.06
C LEU A 170 22.70 2.83 7.62
N LYS A 171 22.49 2.67 8.92
CA LYS A 171 22.61 1.38 9.60
C LYS A 171 21.72 0.32 8.99
N LEU A 172 22.09 -0.95 9.21
CA LEU A 172 21.47 -2.12 8.62
C LEU A 172 19.93 -2.13 8.74
N THR A 173 19.40 -1.84 9.93
CA THR A 173 17.94 -1.84 10.16
C THR A 173 17.22 -0.75 9.37
N GLY A 174 17.79 0.46 9.32
CA GLY A 174 17.24 1.57 8.56
C GLY A 174 17.26 1.31 7.06
N SER A 175 18.40 0.84 6.55
CA SER A 175 18.60 0.45 5.16
C SER A 175 17.63 -0.65 4.72
N PHE A 176 17.47 -1.70 5.54
CA PHE A 176 16.52 -2.78 5.25
C PHE A 176 15.07 -2.28 5.21
N SER A 177 14.67 -1.44 6.16
CA SER A 177 13.33 -0.84 6.20
C SER A 177 13.05 0.01 4.95
N LEU A 178 14.00 0.85 4.54
CA LEU A 178 13.86 1.68 3.34
C LEU A 178 13.78 0.85 2.05
N LEU A 179 14.56 -0.24 1.93
CA LEU A 179 14.48 -1.13 0.77
C LEU A 179 13.13 -1.85 0.68
N LEU A 180 12.56 -2.28 1.80
CA LEU A 180 11.20 -2.83 1.83
C LEU A 180 10.15 -1.79 1.42
N GLU A 181 10.28 -0.56 1.93
CA GLU A 181 9.38 0.53 1.55
C GLU A 181 9.52 0.95 0.08
N MET A 182 10.74 0.94 -0.46
CA MET A 182 11.04 1.17 -1.86
C MET A 182 10.31 0.15 -2.76
N THR A 183 10.44 -1.15 -2.46
CA THR A 183 9.76 -2.20 -3.23
C THR A 183 8.25 -2.11 -3.11
N ARG A 184 7.72 -1.84 -1.90
CA ARG A 184 6.29 -1.60 -1.66
C ARG A 184 5.75 -0.46 -2.52
N LEU A 185 6.45 0.67 -2.56
CA LEU A 185 6.05 1.84 -3.34
C LEU A 185 6.08 1.57 -4.84
N LEU A 186 7.11 0.90 -5.37
CA LEU A 186 7.19 0.53 -6.79
C LEU A 186 6.03 -0.37 -7.23
N MET A 187 5.71 -1.40 -6.43
CA MET A 187 4.61 -2.31 -6.75
C MET A 187 3.26 -1.60 -6.74
N LYS A 188 3.03 -0.75 -5.73
CA LYS A 188 1.78 0.02 -5.64
C LYS A 188 1.65 1.05 -6.76
N SER A 189 2.71 1.79 -7.02
CA SER A 189 2.73 2.81 -8.06
C SER A 189 2.46 2.20 -9.44
N HIS A 190 3.02 1.00 -9.69
CA HIS A 190 2.77 0.22 -10.89
C HIS A 190 1.34 -0.28 -11.00
N SER A 191 0.80 -0.85 -9.93
CA SER A 191 -0.60 -1.29 -9.95
C SER A 191 -1.56 -0.12 -10.18
N PHE A 192 -1.30 1.04 -9.58
CA PHE A 192 -2.12 2.22 -9.79
C PHE A 192 -2.06 2.71 -11.24
N PHE A 193 -0.85 2.82 -11.81
CA PHE A 193 -0.68 3.19 -13.21
C PHE A 193 -1.39 2.21 -14.13
N MET A 194 -1.25 0.90 -13.93
CA MET A 194 -1.86 -0.11 -14.80
C MET A 194 -3.38 -0.11 -14.77
N GLU A 195 -3.98 0.13 -13.60
CA GLU A 195 -5.44 0.17 -13.46
C GLU A 195 -6.04 1.46 -14.01
N LYS A 196 -5.33 2.61 -13.89
CA LYS A 196 -5.86 3.93 -14.23
C LYS A 196 -5.26 4.56 -15.50
N LYS A 197 -4.34 3.90 -16.20
CA LYS A 197 -3.77 4.39 -17.48
C LYS A 197 -4.80 4.48 -18.60
N ASP A 198 -5.81 3.63 -18.56
CA ASP A 198 -6.92 3.68 -19.50
C ASP A 198 -8.11 4.19 -18.71
N LEU A 199 -8.71 5.30 -19.14
CA LEU A 199 -10.01 5.68 -18.62
C LEU A 199 -10.98 4.54 -18.94
N TYR A 200 -11.85 4.21 -18.01
CA TYR A 200 -12.99 3.33 -18.27
C TYR A 200 -14.25 4.13 -18.02
N ILE A 201 -14.99 4.40 -19.09
CA ILE A 201 -16.24 5.15 -19.01
C ILE A 201 -17.36 4.20 -19.42
N GLU A 202 -18.33 3.99 -18.52
CA GLU A 202 -19.53 3.24 -18.84
C GLU A 202 -20.37 4.04 -19.84
N LYS A 203 -21.00 3.38 -20.82
CA LYS A 203 -21.71 4.05 -21.92
C LYS A 203 -22.72 5.10 -21.45
N GLU A 204 -23.46 4.81 -20.38
CA GLU A 204 -24.42 5.74 -19.76
C GLU A 204 -23.73 7.00 -19.21
N SER A 205 -22.59 6.82 -18.54
CA SER A 205 -21.80 7.95 -18.04
C SER A 205 -21.15 8.75 -19.17
N PHE A 206 -20.81 8.12 -20.29
CA PHE A 206 -20.28 8.79 -21.48
C PHE A 206 -21.30 9.76 -22.08
N GLU A 207 -22.55 9.34 -22.21
CA GLU A 207 -23.66 10.17 -22.71
C GLU A 207 -23.86 11.42 -21.85
N THR A 208 -23.90 11.26 -20.52
CA THR A 208 -24.07 12.40 -19.59
C THR A 208 -22.91 13.40 -19.66
N VAL A 209 -21.67 12.92 -19.85
CA VAL A 209 -20.48 13.78 -19.99
C VAL A 209 -20.55 14.60 -21.28
N MET A 210 -20.97 13.98 -22.39
CA MET A 210 -21.15 14.66 -23.68
C MET A 210 -22.30 15.68 -23.62
N MET A 211 -23.39 15.38 -22.91
CA MET A 211 -24.49 16.33 -22.69
C MET A 211 -24.09 17.53 -21.82
N ASN A 212 -23.32 17.30 -20.75
CA ASN A 212 -22.84 18.33 -19.83
C ASN A 212 -21.82 19.30 -20.47
N LYS A 213 -21.23 18.94 -21.63
CA LYS A 213 -20.36 19.80 -22.45
C LYS A 213 -20.99 21.15 -22.77
N LYS A 214 -22.31 21.18 -23.03
CA LYS A 214 -23.04 22.40 -23.41
C LYS A 214 -23.01 23.49 -22.32
N SER A 215 -22.64 23.13 -21.08
CA SER A 215 -22.57 24.05 -19.93
C SER A 215 -21.20 24.77 -19.77
N GLY A 216 -20.21 24.54 -20.64
CA GLY A 216 -19.07 25.46 -20.82
C GLY A 216 -17.81 25.26 -19.96
N ASN A 217 -17.75 24.30 -19.02
CA ASN A 217 -16.57 24.10 -18.16
C ASN A 217 -15.91 22.72 -18.34
N ILE A 218 -14.98 22.62 -19.29
CA ILE A 218 -14.22 21.39 -19.66
C ILE A 218 -13.50 20.76 -18.45
N PHE A 219 -12.95 21.58 -17.55
CA PHE A 219 -12.20 21.11 -16.39
C PHE A 219 -13.14 20.52 -15.32
N ARG A 220 -14.28 21.17 -15.08
CA ARG A 220 -15.28 20.69 -14.12
C ARG A 220 -15.90 19.37 -14.58
N SER A 221 -16.16 19.23 -15.88
CA SER A 221 -16.66 17.97 -16.44
C SER A 221 -15.61 16.86 -16.37
N PHE A 222 -14.32 17.16 -16.57
CA PHE A 222 -13.23 16.20 -16.38
C PHE A 222 -13.17 15.64 -14.95
N TRP A 223 -13.22 16.51 -13.93
CA TRP A 223 -13.22 16.09 -12.53
C TRP A 223 -14.51 15.39 -12.11
N SER A 224 -15.62 15.61 -12.81
CA SER A 224 -16.89 14.93 -12.53
C SER A 224 -16.94 13.48 -13.03
N LEU A 225 -15.95 13.02 -13.82
CA LEU A 225 -15.93 11.66 -14.30
C LEU A 225 -15.78 10.65 -13.15
N PRO A 226 -16.64 9.62 -13.08
CA PRO A 226 -16.59 8.61 -12.02
C PRO A 226 -15.29 7.79 -12.03
N SER A 227 -14.64 7.68 -13.19
CA SER A 227 -13.35 7.00 -13.36
C SER A 227 -12.14 7.88 -13.04
N SER A 228 -12.32 9.19 -12.76
CA SER A 228 -11.21 10.05 -12.38
C SER A 228 -10.54 9.50 -11.11
N ALA A 229 -9.21 9.38 -11.15
CA ALA A 229 -8.47 8.88 -10.01
C ALA A 229 -8.58 9.92 -8.89
N SER A 230 -9.43 9.67 -7.89
CA SER A 230 -9.55 10.62 -6.78
C SER A 230 -8.34 10.53 -5.86
N PHE A 231 -7.80 11.69 -5.48
CA PHE A 231 -6.64 11.79 -4.61
C PHE A 231 -6.80 11.04 -3.27
N GLN A 232 -7.98 11.15 -2.64
CA GLN A 232 -8.25 10.49 -1.35
C GLN A 232 -8.18 8.96 -1.44
N LYS A 233 -8.72 8.36 -2.51
CA LYS A 233 -8.64 6.91 -2.74
C LYS A 233 -7.20 6.46 -2.99
N PHE A 234 -6.40 7.29 -3.66
CA PHE A 234 -4.99 7.00 -3.90
C PHE A 234 -4.17 7.01 -2.60
N ILE A 235 -4.36 8.02 -1.73
CA ILE A 235 -3.73 8.03 -0.40
C ILE A 235 -4.15 6.80 0.41
N TYR A 236 -5.46 6.48 0.42
CA TYR A 236 -5.93 5.29 1.12
C TYR A 236 -5.25 4.02 0.60
N PHE A 237 -5.12 3.86 -0.71
CA PHE A 237 -4.41 2.74 -1.32
C PHE A 237 -2.93 2.68 -0.93
N LEU A 238 -2.26 3.82 -0.78
CA LEU A 238 -0.86 3.88 -0.35
C LEU A 238 -0.66 3.21 1.01
N PHE A 239 -1.64 3.28 1.92
CA PHE A 239 -1.59 2.64 3.23
C PHE A 239 -2.35 1.32 3.34
N ALA A 240 -3.18 0.98 2.35
CA ALA A 240 -3.92 -0.28 2.35
C ALA A 240 -2.97 -1.51 2.31
N PRO A 241 -3.27 -2.60 3.01
CA PRO A 241 -2.45 -3.81 3.04
C PRO A 241 -2.66 -4.67 1.77
N THR A 242 -2.61 -4.05 0.60
CA THR A 242 -2.83 -4.67 -0.71
C THR A 242 -1.94 -4.02 -1.75
N LEU A 243 -1.41 -4.81 -2.69
CA LEU A 243 -0.60 -4.31 -3.80
C LEU A 243 -1.44 -3.93 -5.04
N LEU A 244 -2.69 -4.38 -5.11
CA LEU A 244 -3.58 -4.14 -6.24
C LEU A 244 -4.49 -2.94 -5.98
N TYR A 245 -4.46 -1.94 -6.88
CA TYR A 245 -5.32 -0.76 -6.81
C TYR A 245 -6.76 -1.08 -7.23
N ARG A 246 -7.73 -0.57 -6.46
CA ARG A 246 -9.16 -0.55 -6.78
C ARG A 246 -9.79 0.74 -6.28
N ASP A 247 -10.82 1.21 -6.98
CA ASP A 247 -11.57 2.41 -6.57
C ASP A 247 -12.37 2.22 -5.28
N SER A 248 -12.74 0.98 -4.97
CA SER A 248 -13.44 0.64 -3.73
C SER A 248 -12.92 -0.69 -3.17
N TYR A 249 -12.68 -0.69 -1.86
CA TYR A 249 -12.28 -1.89 -1.11
C TYR A 249 -13.39 -2.24 -0.11
N PRO A 250 -13.61 -3.54 0.17
CA PRO A 250 -14.54 -3.94 1.23
C PRO A 250 -14.05 -3.40 2.58
N ARG A 251 -14.93 -2.71 3.30
CA ARG A 251 -14.63 -2.10 4.60
C ARG A 251 -15.39 -2.80 5.71
N THR A 252 -14.79 -2.86 6.89
CA THR A 252 -15.49 -3.28 8.10
C THR A 252 -16.42 -2.16 8.58
N LYS A 253 -17.54 -2.53 9.22
CA LYS A 253 -18.53 -1.56 9.74
C LYS A 253 -17.95 -0.65 10.82
N THR A 254 -17.07 -1.19 11.68
CA THR A 254 -16.46 -0.49 12.81
C THR A 254 -14.98 -0.88 12.97
N ILE A 255 -14.22 -0.05 13.67
CA ILE A 255 -12.80 -0.29 14.01
C ILE A 255 -12.74 -0.95 15.41
N ARG A 256 -12.18 -2.16 15.49
CA ARG A 256 -12.02 -2.91 16.75
C ARG A 256 -10.70 -2.54 17.44
N TRP A 257 -10.63 -1.40 18.12
CA TRP A 257 -9.40 -0.87 18.73
C TRP A 257 -8.69 -1.82 19.70
N LYS A 258 -9.44 -2.59 20.51
CA LYS A 258 -8.87 -3.62 21.39
C LYS A 258 -8.02 -4.63 20.60
N ARG A 259 -8.50 -5.05 19.42
CA ARG A 259 -7.79 -5.99 18.56
C ARG A 259 -6.54 -5.35 17.94
N VAL A 260 -6.62 -4.09 17.53
CA VAL A 260 -5.48 -3.33 17.00
C VAL A 260 -4.38 -3.21 18.05
N LEU A 261 -4.72 -2.80 19.27
CA LEU A 261 -3.78 -2.67 20.37
C LEU A 261 -3.12 -4.01 20.72
N ASN A 262 -3.87 -5.11 20.70
CA ASN A 262 -3.31 -6.45 20.92
C ASN A 262 -2.25 -6.81 19.86
N PHE A 263 -2.52 -6.56 18.57
CA PHE A 263 -1.54 -6.83 17.52
C PHE A 263 -0.31 -5.92 17.59
N VAL A 264 -0.50 -4.65 17.95
CA VAL A 264 0.62 -3.70 18.15
C VAL A 264 1.49 -4.15 19.32
N ALA A 265 0.89 -4.54 20.45
CA ALA A 265 1.63 -5.06 21.61
C ALA A 265 2.38 -6.36 21.26
N GLN A 266 1.73 -7.29 20.56
CA GLN A 266 2.37 -8.52 20.08
C GLN A 266 3.58 -8.20 19.19
N PHE A 267 3.44 -7.26 18.25
CA PHE A 267 4.54 -6.84 17.38
C PHE A 267 5.75 -6.33 18.18
N PHE A 268 5.54 -5.44 19.16
CA PHE A 268 6.65 -4.93 19.98
C PHE A 268 7.30 -6.01 20.85
N ILE A 269 6.50 -6.93 21.41
CA ILE A 269 7.02 -8.07 22.18
C ILE A 269 7.90 -8.95 21.28
N PHE A 270 7.41 -9.36 20.12
CA PHE A 270 8.21 -10.19 19.19
C PHE A 270 9.43 -9.47 18.64
N PHE A 271 9.32 -8.16 18.34
CA PHE A 271 10.45 -7.36 17.88
C PHE A 271 11.55 -7.27 18.95
N SER A 272 11.18 -6.95 20.20
CA SER A 272 12.13 -6.91 21.32
C SER A 272 12.78 -8.27 21.59
N LEU A 273 11.99 -9.36 21.61
CA LEU A 273 12.51 -10.72 21.78
C LEU A 273 13.45 -11.12 20.65
N GLY A 274 13.07 -10.84 19.39
CA GLY A 274 13.90 -11.13 18.22
C GLY A 274 15.24 -10.42 18.31
N SER A 275 15.22 -9.11 18.59
CA SER A 275 16.45 -8.33 18.77
C SER A 275 17.31 -8.85 19.92
N TYR A 276 16.71 -9.23 21.04
CA TYR A 276 17.42 -9.79 22.18
C TYR A 276 18.12 -11.12 21.83
N ILE A 277 17.41 -12.03 21.18
CA ILE A 277 17.96 -13.33 20.77
C ILE A 277 19.12 -13.13 19.80
N LEU A 278 18.98 -12.24 18.82
CA LEU A 278 20.05 -11.92 17.87
C LEU A 278 21.30 -11.41 18.59
N VAL A 279 21.17 -10.42 19.48
CA VAL A 279 22.33 -9.88 20.19
C VAL A 279 22.96 -10.95 21.10
N GLN A 280 22.14 -11.77 21.76
CA GLN A 280 22.65 -12.84 22.63
C GLN A 280 23.40 -13.93 21.85
N GLN A 281 22.98 -14.28 20.63
CA GLN A 281 23.65 -15.30 19.83
C GLN A 281 24.89 -14.77 19.12
N PHE A 282 24.77 -13.62 18.44
CA PHE A 282 25.84 -13.13 17.57
C PHE A 282 26.99 -12.47 18.33
N VAL A 283 26.72 -11.70 19.40
CA VAL A 283 27.80 -10.99 20.13
C VAL A 283 28.84 -11.94 20.74
N PRO A 284 28.49 -13.04 21.44
CA PRO A 284 29.50 -13.92 22.00
C PRO A 284 30.28 -14.69 20.91
N GLU A 285 29.65 -15.06 19.80
CA GLU A 285 30.33 -15.72 18.69
C GLU A 285 31.34 -14.77 18.02
N LEU A 286 30.94 -13.53 17.73
CA LEU A 286 31.83 -12.52 17.17
C LEU A 286 33.01 -12.22 18.11
N LYS A 287 32.77 -12.13 19.42
CA LYS A 287 33.84 -11.91 20.41
C LYS A 287 34.85 -13.06 20.44
N LYS A 288 34.40 -14.31 20.28
CA LYS A 288 35.30 -15.47 20.22
C LYS A 288 36.19 -15.43 18.98
N SER A 289 35.62 -15.13 17.82
CA SER A 289 36.39 -15.05 16.56
C SER A 289 37.40 -13.91 16.52
N CYS A 290 37.22 -12.83 17.29
CA CYS A 290 38.21 -11.75 17.39
C CYS A 290 39.36 -12.06 18.37
N THR A 291 39.22 -13.09 19.20
CA THR A 291 40.24 -13.50 20.18
C THR A 291 41.11 -14.67 19.71
N GLU A 292 40.72 -15.33 18.62
CA GLU A 292 41.52 -16.32 17.87
C GLU A 292 42.29 -15.66 16.72
#